data_AF-A8F141-F1
#
_entry.id   AF-A8F141-F1
#
_cell.length_a   1.000
_cell.length_b   1.000
_cell.length_c   1.000
_cell.angle_alpha   90.00
_cell.angle_beta   90.00
_cell.angle_gamma   90.00
#
_symmetry.space_group_name_H-M   'P 1'
#
loop_
_entity.id
_entity.type
_entity.pdbx_description
1 polymer ?
#
loop_
_entity_poly.entity_id
_entity_poly.type
_entity_poly.pdbx_seq_one_letter_code
_entity_poly.pdbx_strand_id
1 'polypeptide(L)'
;MASQLKLTCRKLKKINKYLLNGMRIKTLTLVEWQVISISSEETFVTITNTGFIGDEVVKQIIFLAKRFILVLAGAKAFLEHNIILNLVIDRFTKKID
;
A
#
# COMPACT_ATOMS: atom_id res chain seq x y z
N MET A 1 -26.66 -4.49 -8.28
CA MET A 1 -25.81 -5.60 -8.75
C MET A 1 -24.35 -5.21 -8.52
N ALA A 2 -23.82 -5.45 -7.32
CA ALA A 2 -22.40 -5.28 -7.05
C ALA A 2 -21.67 -6.48 -7.67
N SER A 3 -20.97 -6.26 -8.78
CA SER A 3 -20.09 -7.28 -9.36
C SER A 3 -19.01 -7.61 -8.33
N GLN A 4 -18.99 -8.84 -7.82
CA GLN A 4 -17.93 -9.29 -6.93
C GLN A 4 -16.57 -9.16 -7.65
N LEU A 5 -15.79 -8.15 -7.27
CA LEU A 5 -14.37 -8.08 -7.58
C LEU A 5 -13.65 -9.17 -6.78
N LYS A 6 -13.61 -10.38 -7.35
CA LYS A 6 -12.92 -11.53 -6.76
C LYS A 6 -11.41 -11.35 -6.93
N LEU A 7 -10.81 -10.51 -6.08
CA LEU A 7 -9.36 -10.33 -6.01
C LEU A 7 -8.72 -11.62 -5.47
N THR A 8 -8.40 -12.54 -6.38
CA THR A 8 -7.71 -13.79 -6.03
C THR A 8 -6.20 -13.50 -6.01
N CYS A 9 -5.66 -13.12 -4.85
CA CYS A 9 -4.24 -12.87 -4.69
C CYS A 9 -3.45 -14.19 -4.79
N ARG A 10 -2.96 -14.53 -5.98
CA ARG A 10 -2.08 -15.70 -6.20
C ARG A 10 -0.62 -15.23 -6.20
N LYS A 11 0.03 -15.32 -5.03
CA LYS A 11 1.48 -15.10 -4.79
C LYS A 11 2.06 -13.80 -5.38
N LEU A 12 2.33 -12.80 -4.54
CA LEU A 12 3.14 -11.65 -4.92
C LEU A 12 4.62 -12.03 -5.03
N LYS A 13 5.17 -11.77 -6.22
CA LYS A 13 6.59 -11.94 -6.58
C LYS A 13 7.43 -10.91 -5.82
N LYS A 14 8.55 -11.38 -5.24
CA LYS A 14 9.60 -10.61 -4.54
C LYS A 14 9.86 -9.25 -5.19
N ILE A 15 9.49 -8.16 -4.51
CA ILE A 15 9.82 -6.78 -4.94
C ILE A 15 11.08 -6.35 -4.20
N ASN A 16 12.20 -6.37 -4.90
CA ASN A 16 13.46 -5.83 -4.39
C ASN A 16 13.65 -4.39 -4.87
N LYS A 17 13.99 -3.52 -3.91
CA LYS A 17 14.69 -2.23 -4.05
C LYS A 17 13.81 -1.02 -4.36
N TYR A 18 13.43 -0.30 -3.31
CA TYR A 18 13.00 1.10 -3.42
C TYR A 18 14.23 2.01 -3.27
N LEU A 19 14.50 2.86 -4.27
CA LEU A 19 15.46 3.95 -4.16
C LEU A 19 14.70 5.20 -3.69
N LEU A 20 15.01 5.68 -2.50
CA LEU A 20 14.53 6.98 -1.99
C LEU A 20 15.76 7.89 -1.85
N ASN A 21 15.64 9.16 -2.25
CA ASN A 21 16.69 10.17 -2.11
C ASN A 21 17.40 10.06 -0.75
N GLY A 22 18.64 9.60 -0.76
CA GLY A 22 19.51 9.47 0.42
C GLY A 22 19.27 8.26 1.35
N MET A 23 18.05 7.73 1.46
CA MET A 23 17.75 6.56 2.31
C MET A 23 17.77 5.26 1.50
N ARG A 24 18.93 4.61 1.52
CA ARG A 24 19.13 3.30 0.91
C ARG A 24 18.55 2.23 1.85
N ILE A 25 17.28 1.86 1.68
CA ILE A 25 16.67 0.73 2.38
C ILE A 25 17.44 -0.53 1.95
N LYS A 26 18.37 -0.97 2.79
CA LYS A 26 19.31 -2.06 2.52
C LYS A 26 18.80 -3.40 3.08
N THR A 27 17.49 -3.52 3.23
CA THR A 27 16.82 -4.65 3.90
C THR A 27 15.70 -5.20 3.03
N LEU A 28 15.61 -6.53 2.98
CA LEU A 28 14.55 -7.23 2.28
C LEU A 28 13.29 -7.19 3.15
N THR A 29 12.38 -6.27 2.88
CA THR A 29 11.08 -6.23 3.56
C THR A 29 10.06 -7.08 2.82
N LEU A 30 9.31 -7.90 3.53
CA LEU A 30 8.21 -8.69 2.99
C LEU A 30 6.88 -8.00 3.32
N VAL A 31 6.08 -7.74 2.29
CA VAL A 31 4.74 -7.16 2.45
C VAL A 31 3.70 -8.20 2.07
N GLU A 32 2.87 -8.56 3.02
CA GLU A 32 1.75 -9.49 2.86
C GLU A 32 0.44 -8.73 2.95
N TRP A 33 -0.47 -9.05 2.04
CA TRP A 33 -1.82 -8.49 1.98
C TRP A 33 -2.81 -9.63 2.17
N GLN A 34 -3.60 -9.53 3.23
CA GLN A 34 -4.69 -10.43 3.50
C GLN A 34 -6.01 -9.68 3.32
N VAL A 35 -6.92 -10.25 2.55
CA VAL A 35 -8.21 -9.67 2.23
C VAL A 35 -9.29 -10.68 2.63
N ILE A 36 -10.18 -10.29 3.53
CA ILE A 36 -11.25 -11.14 4.06
C ILE A 36 -12.59 -10.49 3.75
N SER A 37 -13.50 -11.21 3.11
CA SER A 37 -14.90 -10.77 2.98
C SER A 37 -15.56 -10.83 4.36
N ILE A 38 -16.10 -9.70 4.84
CA ILE A 38 -16.91 -9.67 6.07
C ILE A 38 -18.38 -9.93 5.72
N SER A 39 -18.83 -9.35 4.61
CA SER A 39 -20.18 -9.53 4.06
C SER A 39 -20.11 -9.54 2.52
N SER A 40 -21.26 -9.46 1.85
CA SER A 40 -21.32 -9.32 0.38
C SER A 40 -20.81 -7.98 -0.13
N GLU A 41 -20.76 -6.96 0.74
CA GLU A 41 -20.41 -5.58 0.37
C GLU A 41 -19.21 -5.03 1.16
N GLU A 42 -18.76 -5.74 2.19
CA GLU A 42 -17.68 -5.29 3.07
C GLU A 42 -16.49 -6.24 3.05
N THR A 43 -15.30 -5.67 3.14
CA THR A 43 -14.04 -6.38 3.12
C THR A 43 -13.09 -5.80 4.16
N PHE A 44 -12.42 -6.68 4.90
CA PHE A 44 -11.33 -6.33 5.79
C PHE A 44 -10.00 -6.55 5.08
N VAL A 45 -9.09 -5.59 5.15
CA VAL A 45 -7.74 -5.70 4.59
C VAL A 45 -6.71 -5.57 5.70
N THR A 46 -5.89 -6.60 5.88
CA THR A 46 -4.72 -6.57 6.75
C THR A 46 -3.47 -6.45 5.88
N ILE A 47 -2.59 -5.51 6.22
CA ILE A 47 -1.27 -5.37 5.59
C ILE A 47 -0.21 -5.63 6.66
N THR A 48 0.58 -6.67 6.46
CA THR A 48 1.69 -7.03 7.34
C THR A 48 2.99 -6.75 6.60
N ASN A 49 3.84 -5.91 7.18
CA ASN A 49 5.17 -5.61 6.63
C ASN A 49 6.24 -6.05 7.63
N THR A 50 7.12 -6.95 7.23
CA THR A 50 8.15 -7.57 8.08
C THR A 50 9.54 -7.45 7.46
N GLY A 51 10.58 -7.80 8.22
CA GLY A 51 11.97 -7.75 7.74
C GLY A 51 12.65 -6.39 7.91
N PHE A 52 12.12 -5.53 8.79
CA PHE A 52 12.76 -4.28 9.17
C PHE A 52 13.98 -4.53 10.06
N ILE A 53 15.13 -3.92 9.75
CA ILE A 53 16.38 -4.05 10.51
C ILE A 53 17.08 -2.69 10.55
N GLY A 54 17.75 -2.38 11.67
CA GLY A 54 18.59 -1.19 11.85
C GLY A 54 17.98 -0.10 12.75
N ASP A 55 18.71 0.99 12.92
CA ASP A 55 18.36 2.02 13.90
C ASP A 55 17.20 2.93 13.45
N GLU A 56 16.93 2.98 12.14
CA GLU A 56 15.87 3.82 11.56
C GLU A 56 14.53 3.09 11.36
N VAL A 57 14.37 1.88 11.92
CA VAL A 57 13.20 1.03 11.69
C VAL A 57 11.88 1.74 12.02
N VAL A 58 11.81 2.48 13.12
CA VAL A 58 10.58 3.21 13.49
C VAL A 58 10.20 4.25 12.43
N LYS A 59 11.19 5.03 11.94
CA LYS A 59 10.96 6.02 10.88
C LYS A 59 10.50 5.34 9.59
N GLN A 60 11.10 4.21 9.23
CA GLN A 60 10.73 3.43 8.04
C GLN A 60 9.31 2.89 8.14
N ILE A 61 8.93 2.31 9.29
CA ILE A 61 7.57 1.78 9.54
C ILE A 61 6.55 2.90 9.40
N ILE A 62 6.77 4.04 10.08
CA ILE A 62 5.85 5.19 10.00
C ILE A 62 5.72 5.71 8.57
N PHE A 63 6.85 5.81 7.86
CA PHE A 63 6.86 6.26 6.47
C PHE A 63 6.06 5.32 5.55
N LEU A 64 6.25 4.00 5.67
CA LEU A 64 5.57 3.02 4.83
C LEU A 64 4.08 2.87 5.20
N ALA A 65 3.73 2.86 6.50
CA ALA A 65 2.34 2.83 6.95
C ALA A 65 1.52 3.99 6.35
N LYS A 66 2.08 5.21 6.37
CA LYS A 66 1.46 6.40 5.74
C LYS A 66 1.24 6.23 4.24
N ARG A 67 2.04 5.41 3.55
CA ARG A 67 1.89 5.17 2.11
C ARG A 67 0.83 4.10 1.82
N PHE A 68 0.76 3.06 2.63
CA PHE A 68 -0.31 2.06 2.53
C PHE A 68 -1.68 2.68 2.78
N ILE A 69 -1.81 3.52 3.81
CA ILE A 69 -3.05 4.25 4.10
C ILE A 69 -3.49 5.09 2.90
N LEU A 70 -2.55 5.77 2.23
CA LEU A 70 -2.87 6.61 1.07
C LEU A 70 -3.41 5.81 -0.12
N VAL A 71 -2.81 4.64 -0.39
CA VAL A 71 -3.27 3.74 -1.46
C VAL A 71 -4.63 3.14 -1.12
N LEU A 72 -4.83 2.70 0.13
CA LEU A 72 -6.10 2.16 0.60
C LEU A 72 -7.23 3.20 0.56
N ALA A 73 -6.95 4.46 0.90
CA ALA A 73 -7.93 5.54 0.78
C ALA A 73 -8.39 5.76 -0.67
N GLY A 74 -7.43 5.78 -1.62
CA GLY A 74 -7.75 5.86 -3.04
C GLY A 74 -8.55 4.65 -3.55
N ALA A 75 -8.15 3.44 -3.12
CA ALA A 75 -8.86 2.22 -3.48
C ALA A 75 -10.30 2.19 -2.94
N LYS A 76 -10.51 2.61 -1.68
CA LYS A 76 -11.84 2.70 -1.07
C LYS A 76 -12.74 3.66 -1.85
N ALA A 77 -12.26 4.88 -2.14
CA ALA A 77 -13.03 5.87 -2.91
C ALA A 77 -13.39 5.37 -4.32
N PHE A 78 -12.49 4.64 -4.97
CA PHE A 78 -12.76 4.04 -6.26
C PHE A 78 -13.79 2.91 -6.17
N LEU A 79 -13.64 1.99 -5.22
CA LEU A 79 -14.52 0.83 -5.09
C LEU A 79 -15.94 1.19 -4.62
N GLU A 80 -16.07 2.18 -3.74
CA GLU A 80 -17.38 2.56 -3.15
C GLU A 80 -18.10 3.62 -3.97
N HIS A 81 -17.36 4.50 -4.68
CA HIS A 81 -17.95 5.67 -5.34
C HIS A 81 -17.49 5.88 -6.78
N ASN A 82 -16.63 5.02 -7.33
CA ASN A 82 -16.05 5.16 -8.67
C ASN A 82 -15.29 6.50 -8.85
N ILE A 83 -14.65 7.00 -7.77
CA ILE A 83 -13.89 8.25 -7.75
C ILE A 83 -12.39 7.96 -7.78
N ILE A 84 -11.65 8.64 -8.66
CA ILE A 84 -10.18 8.63 -8.70
C ILE A 84 -9.65 9.87 -7.97
N LEU A 85 -9.05 9.68 -6.80
CA LEU A 85 -8.59 10.78 -5.94
C LEU A 85 -7.18 11.30 -6.27
N ASN A 86 -6.42 10.66 -7.17
CA ASN A 86 -5.04 11.02 -7.54
C ASN A 86 -4.02 11.19 -6.37
N LEU A 87 -4.36 10.69 -5.17
CA LEU A 87 -3.60 10.93 -3.92
C LEU A 87 -2.09 10.64 -4.01
N VAL A 88 -1.71 9.58 -4.72
CA VAL A 88 -0.29 9.21 -4.86
C VAL A 88 0.45 10.24 -5.72
N ILE A 89 -0.16 10.68 -6.82
CA ILE A 89 0.43 11.65 -7.75
C ILE A 89 0.53 13.02 -7.05
N ASP A 90 -0.52 13.45 -6.37
CA ASP A 90 -0.58 14.75 -5.68
C ASP A 90 0.42 14.84 -4.52
N ARG A 91 0.81 13.71 -3.94
CA ARG A 91 1.86 13.66 -2.91
C ARG A 91 3.28 13.80 -3.49
N PHE A 92 3.48 13.45 -4.76
CA PHE A 92 4.77 13.54 -5.46
C PHE A 92 4.66 14.54 -6.62
N THR A 93 4.32 15.78 -6.30
CA THR A 93 4.30 16.84 -7.31
C THR A 93 5.70 16.97 -7.92
N LYS A 94 5.76 17.00 -9.26
CA LYS A 94 6.96 17.46 -9.93
C LYS A 94 7.09 18.94 -9.58
N LYS A 95 8.27 19.33 -9.08
CA LYS A 95 8.61 20.75 -8.98
C LYS A 95 8.47 21.32 -10.40
N ILE A 96 7.58 22.30 -10.55
CA ILE A 96 7.51 23.09 -11.78
C ILE A 96 8.65 24.09 -11.61
N ASP A 97 9.74 23.86 -12.33
CA ASP A 97 10.81 24.85 -12.51
C ASP A 97 10.39 25.88 -13.56
#